data_AF-A0A416EMM0-F1
#
_entry.id   AF-A0A416EMM0-F1
#
_cell.length_a   1.000
_cell.length_b   1.000
_cell.length_c   1.000
_cell.angle_alpha   90.00
_cell.angle_beta   90.00
_cell.angle_gamma   90.00
#
_symmetry.space_group_name_H-M   'P 1'
#
loop_
_entity.id
_entity.type
_entity.pdbx_description
1 polymer ?
#
loop_
_entity_poly.entity_id
_entity_poly.type
_entity_poly.pdbx_seq_one_letter_code
_entity_poly.pdbx_strand_id
1 'polypeptide(L)' 'MANISNIRGTESKSLRKKLKSAKDAAMNDLKLQAYELGVNAIIGLDLDYTMFGDTIVGVIISGTANN' A
#
# COMPACT_ATOMS: atom_id res chain seq x y z
N MET A 1 16.18 -11.20 -11.94
CA MET A 1 15.13 -10.52 -11.15
C MET A 1 15.79 -9.85 -9.96
N ALA A 2 16.05 -8.55 -10.07
CA ALA A 2 16.64 -7.77 -8.99
C ALA A 2 15.92 -6.42 -9.02
N ASN A 3 14.95 -6.21 -8.14
CA ASN A 3 14.24 -4.92 -8.19
C ASN A 3 13.83 -4.32 -6.84
N ILE A 4 14.32 -4.83 -5.70
CA ILE A 4 14.03 -4.17 -4.41
C ILE A 4 15.21 -4.16 -3.42
N SER A 5 16.38 -4.68 -3.80
CA SER A 5 17.45 -4.97 -2.81
C SER A 5 18.62 -3.99 -2.81
N ASN A 6 18.76 -3.11 -3.79
CA ASN A 6 19.89 -2.15 -3.83
C ASN A 6 19.54 -0.83 -3.13
N ILE A 7 19.24 -0.88 -1.84
CA ILE A 7 18.93 0.30 -1.00
C ILE A 7 20.03 0.50 0.06
N ARG A 8 21.06 1.24 -0.33
CA ARG A 8 22.07 1.84 0.58
C ARG A 8 22.38 3.25 0.09
N GLY A 9 21.53 4.22 0.40
CA GLY A 9 21.78 5.64 0.08
C GLY A 9 20.53 6.52 0.07
N THR A 10 20.70 7.83 0.18
CA THR A 10 19.70 8.90 0.35
C THR A 10 18.49 8.83 -0.61
N GLU A 11 18.69 8.36 -1.86
CA GLU A 11 17.62 8.10 -2.84
C GLU A 11 16.59 7.06 -2.36
N SER A 12 17.02 6.15 -1.50
CA SER A 12 16.14 5.16 -0.87
C SER A 12 15.16 5.81 0.10
N LYS A 13 15.51 6.94 0.74
CA LYS A 13 14.60 7.65 1.66
C LYS A 13 13.46 8.31 0.89
N SER A 14 13.73 8.95 -0.25
CA SER A 14 12.71 9.64 -1.04
C SER A 14 11.71 8.64 -1.63
N LEU A 15 12.19 7.53 -2.19
CA LEU A 15 11.36 6.44 -2.68
C LEU A 15 10.54 5.78 -1.57
N ARG A 16 11.17 5.41 -0.44
CA ARG A 16 10.48 4.84 0.72
C ARG A 16 9.42 5.80 1.28
N LYS A 17 9.69 7.11 1.30
CA LYS A 17 8.71 8.11 1.73
C LYS A 17 7.49 8.12 0.82
N LYS A 18 7.69 8.11 -0.51
CA LYS A 18 6.59 8.05 -1.48
C LYS A 18 5.77 6.77 -1.34
N LEU A 19 6.42 5.62 -1.25
CA LEU A 19 5.75 4.33 -1.02
C LEU A 19 4.98 4.31 0.30
N LYS A 20 5.54 4.90 1.36
CA LYS A 20 4.84 5.05 2.64
C LYS A 20 3.60 5.91 2.49
N SER A 21 3.70 7.07 1.85
CA SER A 21 2.55 7.95 1.61
C SER A 21 1.46 7.28 0.78
N ALA A 22 1.83 6.53 -0.27
CA ALA A 22 0.88 5.77 -1.08
C ALA A 22 0.18 4.67 -0.26
N LYS A 23 0.92 3.95 0.58
CA LYS A 23 0.35 2.97 1.52
C LYS A 23 -0.64 3.62 2.49
N ASP A 24 -0.23 4.72 3.12
CA ASP A 24 -1.08 5.41 4.11
C ASP A 24 -2.39 5.89 3.46
N ALA A 25 -2.33 6.38 2.21
CA ALA A 25 -3.50 6.79 1.44
C ALA A 25 -4.43 5.60 1.14
N ALA A 26 -3.91 4.50 0.60
CA ALA A 26 -4.70 3.31 0.30
C ALA A 26 -5.34 2.70 1.56
N MET A 27 -4.62 2.71 2.68
CA MET A 27 -5.14 2.23 3.96
C MET A 27 -6.27 3.12 4.50
N ASN A 28 -6.16 4.44 4.35
CA ASN A 28 -7.21 5.35 4.76
C ASN A 28 -8.47 5.17 3.92
N ASP A 29 -8.32 4.96 2.61
CA ASP A 29 -9.44 4.70 1.72
C ASP A 29 -10.15 3.39 2.08
N LEU A 30 -9.39 2.32 2.32
CA LEU A 30 -9.95 1.04 2.76
C LEU A 30 -10.71 1.15 4.10
N LYS A 31 -10.18 1.94 5.05
CA LYS A 31 -10.87 2.21 6.33
C LYS A 31 -12.15 3.01 6.14
N LEU A 32 -12.14 4.00 5.25
CA LEU A 32 -13.32 4.79 4.95
C LEU A 32 -14.42 3.91 4.35
N GLN A 33 -14.07 3.05 3.39
CA GLN A 33 -15.01 2.07 2.82
C GLN A 33 -15.57 1.13 3.88
N ALA A 34 -14.72 0.61 4.78
CA ALA A 34 -15.17 -0.24 5.89
C ALA A 34 -16.12 0.51 6.85
N TYR A 35 -15.81 1.77 7.15
CA TYR A 35 -16.68 2.63 7.96
C TYR A 35 -18.04 2.88 7.29
N GLU A 36 -18.05 3.17 5.99
CA GLU A 36 -19.27 3.37 5.20
C GLU A 36 -20.14 2.11 5.13
N LEU A 37 -19.51 0.93 5.12
CA LEU A 37 -20.19 -0.37 5.17
C LEU A 37 -20.66 -0.75 6.58
N GLY A 38 -20.32 0.03 7.62
CA GLY A 38 -20.69 -0.25 9.01
C GLY A 38 -20.00 -1.48 9.60
N VAL A 39 -18.87 -1.92 9.03
CA VAL A 39 -18.09 -3.04 9.55
C VAL A 39 -17.06 -2.56 10.58
N ASN A 40 -16.73 -3.40 11.55
CA ASN A 40 -15.82 -3.03 12.64
C ASN A 40 -14.37 -3.51 12.43
N ALA A 41 -14.16 -4.43 11.48
CA ALA A 41 -12.88 -5.05 11.24
C ALA A 41 -12.63 -5.30 9.75
N ILE A 42 -11.35 -5.26 9.39
CA ILE A 42 -10.86 -5.77 8.11
C ILE A 42 -9.83 -6.84 8.44
N ILE A 43 -10.11 -8.08 8.07
CA ILE A 43 -9.29 -9.25 8.35
C ILE A 43 -8.64 -9.78 7.08
N GLY A 44 -7.52 -10.49 7.23
CA GLY A 44 -6.80 -11.06 6.08
C GLY A 44 -6.28 -9.98 5.13
N LEU A 45 -5.75 -8.89 5.68
CA LEU A 45 -5.30 -7.75 4.90
C LEU A 45 -4.01 -8.11 4.15
N ASP A 46 -4.05 -7.97 2.83
CA ASP A 46 -2.96 -8.25 1.91
C ASP A 46 -2.52 -6.96 1.22
N LEU A 47 -1.21 -6.84 0.98
CA LEU A 47 -0.61 -5.62 0.45
C LEU A 47 0.38 -5.95 -0.66
N ASP A 48 0.03 -5.47 -1.84
CA ASP A 48 0.80 -5.68 -3.06
C ASP A 48 1.39 -4.37 -3.59
N TYR A 49 2.63 -4.47 -4.06
CA TYR A 49 3.28 -3.42 -4.83
C TYR A 49 3.39 -3.87 -6.28
N THR A 50 2.73 -3.16 -7.18
CA THR A 50 2.76 -3.46 -8.62
C THR A 50 3.40 -2.30 -9.37
N MET A 51 4.29 -2.60 -10.31
CA MET A 51 4.81 -1.58 -11.23
C MET A 51 3.89 -1.44 -12.43
N PHE A 52 3.46 -0.21 -12.69
CA PHE A 52 2.73 0.17 -13.88
C PHE A 52 3.72 0.86 -14.83
N GLY A 53 4.19 0.12 -15.83
CA GLY A 53 5.30 0.56 -16.67
C GLY A 53 6.62 0.68 -15.91
N ASP A 54 7.51 1.54 -16.36
CA ASP A 54 8.88 1.61 -15.83
C ASP A 54 9.04 2.54 -14.62
N THR A 55 8.04 3.39 -14.32
CA THR A 55 8.21 4.51 -13.38
C THR A 55 7.14 4.62 -12.30
N ILE A 56 5.97 4.00 -12.48
CA ILE A 56 4.87 4.11 -11.52
C ILE A 56 4.83 2.86 -10.66
N VAL A 57 4.77 3.04 -9.35
CA VAL A 57 4.50 1.96 -8.41
C VAL A 57 3.11 2.19 -7.80
N GLY A 58 2.21 1.27 -8.07
CA GLY A 58 0.92 1.19 -7.39
C GLY A 58 1.04 0.41 -6.09
N VAL A 59 0.24 0.82 -5.11
CA VAL A 59 0.04 0.10 -3.85
C VAL A 59 -1.40 -0.37 -3.84
N ILE A 60 -1.60 -1.68 -3.78
CA ILE A 60 -2.90 -2.32 -3.74
C ILE A 60 -3.05 -2.92 -2.34
N ILE A 61 -4.17 -2.63 -1.69
CA ILE A 61 -4.49 -3.19 -0.39
C ILE A 61 -5.84 -3.88 -0.51
N SER A 62 -5.90 -5.14 -0.10
CA SER A 62 -7.12 -5.92 -0.12
C SER A 62 -7.34 -6.60 1.23
N GLY A 63 -8.56 -7.02 1.52
CA GLY A 63 -8.92 -7.68 2.76
C GLY A 63 -10.40 -8.01 2.80
N THR A 64 -10.83 -8.72 3.84
CA THR A 64 -12.24 -9.07 4.04
C THR A 64 -12.83 -8.23 5.17
N ALA A 65 -13.92 -7.53 4.87
CA ALA A 65 -14.68 -6.76 5.84
C ALA A 65 -15.50 -7.68 6.75
N ASN A 66 -15.41 -7.50 8.07
CA ASN A 66 -16.12 -8.28 9.08
C ASN A 66 -16.64 -7.39 10.22
N ASN A 67 -17.66 -7.87 10.92
CA ASN A 67 -18.24 -7.28 12.12
C ASN A 67 -17.98 -8.15 13.36
#